data_AF-A0A316ER20-F1
#
_entry.id   AF-A0A316ER20-F1
#
_cell.length_a   1.000
_cell.length_b   1.000
_cell.length_c   1.000
_cell.angle_alpha   90.00
_cell.angle_beta   90.00
_cell.angle_gamma   90.00
#
_symmetry.space_group_name_H-M   'P 1'
#
loop_
_entity.id
_entity.type
_entity.pdbx_description
1 polymer ?
#
loop_
_entity_poly.entity_id
_entity_poly.type
_entity_poly.pdbx_seq_one_letter_code
_entity_poly.pdbx_strand_id
1 'polypeptide(L)' 'MARNYQVVFNDGYWDLRVDGVPRAISRHKSREEAIRVGTAAAERLKVELMVEPDDDGSDDSVSDPTLAAA' A
#
# COMPACT_ATOMS: atom_id res chain seq x y z
N MET A 1 -10.18 14.34 11.25
CA MET A 1 -8.99 13.59 10.82
C MET A 1 -9.42 12.73 9.65
N ALA A 2 -8.77 12.86 8.49
CA ALA A 2 -9.07 12.06 7.32
C ALA A 2 -8.70 10.60 7.61
N ARG A 3 -9.65 9.69 7.38
CA ARG A 3 -9.50 8.25 7.62
C ARG A 3 -8.99 7.62 6.33
N ASN A 4 -7.67 7.55 6.18
CA ASN A 4 -7.05 6.95 4.99
C ASN A 4 -7.11 5.42 5.06
N TYR A 5 -7.08 4.75 3.91
CA TYR A 5 -6.98 3.30 3.85
C TYR A 5 -5.52 2.87 3.82
N GLN A 6 -5.20 1.75 4.47
CA GLN A 6 -3.88 1.15 4.50
C GLN A 6 -3.95 -0.32 4.13
N VAL A 7 -3.10 -0.76 3.22
CA VAL A 7 -2.89 -2.17 2.87
C VAL A 7 -1.58 -2.62 3.50
N VAL A 8 -1.67 -3.58 4.44
CA VAL A 8 -0.55 -4.05 5.25
C VAL A 8 -0.45 -5.57 5.16
N PHE A 9 0.74 -6.11 5.00
CA PHE A 9 0.97 -7.55 5.06
C PHE A 9 1.04 -8.02 6.52
N ASN A 10 0.16 -8.94 6.90
CA ASN A 10 0.02 -9.41 8.27
C ASN A 10 -0.40 -10.88 8.30
N ASP A 11 0.36 -11.71 9.04
CA ASP A 11 0.04 -13.13 9.26
C ASP A 11 -0.14 -13.95 7.96
N GLY A 12 0.61 -13.61 6.90
CA GLY A 12 0.50 -14.26 5.59
C GLY A 12 -0.64 -13.77 4.70
N TYR A 13 -1.35 -12.72 5.10
CA TYR A 13 -2.45 -12.11 4.36
C TYR A 13 -2.24 -10.60 4.18
N TRP A 14 -2.91 -10.03 3.20
CA TRP A 14 -2.96 -8.59 2.96
C TRP A 14 -4.22 -8.02 3.63
N ASP A 15 -4.03 -7.30 4.73
CA ASP A 15 -5.08 -6.66 5.50
C ASP A 15 -5.34 -5.25 4.96
N LEU A 16 -6.60 -4.95 4.64
CA LEU A 16 -7.07 -3.59 4.38
C LEU A 16 -7.59 -2.98 5.68
N ARG A 17 -7.00 -1.87 6.11
CA ARG A 17 -7.27 -1.18 7.38
C ARG A 17 -7.62 0.28 7.14
N VAL A 18 -8.23 0.92 8.13
CA VAL A 18 -8.35 2.38 8.18
C VAL A 18 -7.29 2.91 9.12
N ASP A 19 -6.66 4.02 8.76
CA ASP A 19 -5.75 4.75 9.62
C ASP A 19 -6.39 5.04 10.99
N GLY A 20 -5.68 4.70 12.06
CA GLY A 20 -6.17 4.80 13.44
C GLY A 20 -7.15 3.70 13.90
N VAL A 21 -7.46 2.71 13.06
CA VAL A 21 -8.31 1.56 13.42
C VAL A 21 -7.48 0.28 13.51
N PRO A 22 -7.37 -0.37 14.69
CA PRO A 22 -6.52 -1.54 14.87
C PRO A 22 -7.05 -2.81 14.19
N ARG A 23 -8.29 -2.77 13.66
CA ARG A 23 -8.97 -3.92 13.07
C ARG A 23 -8.97 -3.81 11.54
N ALA A 24 -8.55 -4.89 10.89
CA ALA A 24 -8.72 -5.04 9.45
C ALA A 24 -10.20 -5.07 9.06
N ILE A 25 -10.53 -4.34 8.01
CA ILE A 25 -11.85 -4.28 7.40
C ILE A 25 -12.07 -5.51 6.54
N SER A 26 -11.02 -5.92 5.83
CA SER A 26 -10.97 -7.14 5.04
C SER A 26 -9.57 -7.71 5.02
N ARG A 27 -9.47 -9.03 4.83
CA ARG A 27 -8.21 -9.75 4.60
C ARG A 27 -8.26 -10.39 3.22
N HIS A 28 -7.16 -10.30 2.49
CA HIS A 28 -7.02 -10.86 1.14
C HIS A 28 -5.78 -11.75 1.07
N LYS A 29 -5.80 -12.76 0.18
CA LYS A 29 -4.64 -13.64 -0.03
C LYS A 29 -3.58 -12.98 -0.91
N SER A 30 -3.98 -12.07 -1.79
CA SER A 30 -3.10 -11.44 -2.75
C SER A 30 -3.06 -9.92 -2.56
N ARG A 31 -1.87 -9.34 -2.72
CA ARG A 31 -1.65 -7.89 -2.63
C ARG A 31 -2.52 -7.12 -3.62
N GLU A 32 -2.52 -7.57 -4.87
CA GLU A 32 -3.29 -6.94 -5.95
C GLU A 32 -4.79 -6.90 -5.65
N GLU A 33 -5.31 -7.92 -4.97
CA GLU A 33 -6.71 -7.98 -4.55
C GLU A 33 -6.99 -6.95 -3.45
N ALA A 34 -6.12 -6.87 -2.43
CA ALA A 34 -6.21 -5.86 -1.38
C ALA A 34 -6.11 -4.44 -1.92
N ILE A 35 -5.21 -4.19 -2.86
CA ILE A 35 -5.07 -2.88 -3.53
C ILE A 35 -6.33 -2.57 -4.32
N ARG A 36 -6.83 -3.49 -5.14
CA ARG A 36 -8.03 -3.26 -5.96
C ARG A 36 -9.24 -2.90 -5.09
N VAL A 37 -9.45 -3.63 -4.00
CA VAL A 37 -10.52 -3.37 -3.04
C VAL A 37 -10.28 -2.05 -2.30
N GLY A 38 -9.04 -1.81 -1.86
CA GLY A 38 -8.62 -0.58 -1.19
C GLY A 38 -8.84 0.66 -2.04
N THR A 39 -8.45 0.63 -3.32
CA THR A 39 -8.65 1.74 -4.27
C THR A 39 -10.13 2.01 -4.46
N ALA A 40 -10.92 0.97 -4.72
CA ALA A 40 -12.36 1.12 -4.90
C ALA A 40 -13.07 1.61 -3.62
N ALA A 41 -12.51 1.38 -2.43
CA ALA A 41 -13.02 1.93 -1.17
C ALA A 41 -12.57 3.38 -0.97
N ALA A 42 -11.31 3.68 -1.27
CA ALA A 42 -10.70 5.01 -1.19
C ALA A 42 -11.39 6.02 -2.12
N GLU A 43 -11.66 5.64 -3.37
CA GLU A 43 -12.38 6.46 -4.34
C GLU A 43 -13.80 6.79 -3.89
N ARG A 44 -14.51 5.81 -3.31
CA ARG A 44 -15.88 6.00 -2.81
C ARG A 44 -15.95 7.01 -1.66
N LEU A 45 -14.94 7.03 -0.80
CA LEU A 45 -14.88 7.92 0.36
C LEU A 45 -14.05 9.19 0.11
N LYS A 46 -13.44 9.33 -1.07
CA LYS A 46 -12.52 10.42 -1.43
C LYS A 46 -11.37 10.56 -0.43
N VAL A 47 -10.79 9.43 -0.04
CA VAL A 47 -9.63 9.35 0.85
C VAL A 47 -8.45 8.75 0.11
N GLU A 48 -7.26 8.82 0.69
CA GLU A 48 -6.06 8.25 0.10
C GLU A 48 -5.90 6.77 0.49
N LEU A 49 -5.30 5.98 -0.41
CA LEU A 49 -4.86 4.62 -0.16
C LEU A 49 -3.34 4.60 -0.01
N MET A 50 -2.86 4.16 1.14
CA MET A 50 -1.46 3.82 1.36
C MET A 50 -1.29 2.31 1.26
N VAL A 51 -0.25 1.88 0.55
CA VAL A 51 0.09 0.47 0.39
C VAL A 51 1.51 0.31 0.91
N GLU A 52 1.72 -0.59 1.85
CA GLU A 52 3.08 -0.91 2.29
C GLU A 52 3.91 -1.39 1.08
N PRO A 53 5.16 -0.92 0.94
CA PRO A 53 6.08 -1.52 0.01
C PRO A 53 6.25 -2.99 0.40
N ASP A 54 6.25 -3.89 -0.58
CA ASP A 54 6.75 -5.24 -0.34
C ASP A 54 8.23 -5.05 0.04
N ASP A 55 8.56 -5.29 1.30
CA ASP A 55 9.95 -5.46 1.74
C ASP A 55 10.46 -6.83 1.24
N ASP A 56 10.26 -7.11 -0.04
CA ASP A 56 10.84 -8.23 -0.77
C ASP A 56 12.06 -7.67 -1.52
N GLY A 57 13.05 -7.23 -0.73
CA GLY A 57 14.46 -7.08 -1.12
C GLY A 57 14.77 -6.39 -2.44
N SER A 58 13.91 -5.52 -2.96
CA SER A 58 14.14 -4.83 -4.24
C SER A 58 14.77 -3.49 -3.95
N ASP A 59 16.07 -3.55 -3.67
CA ASP A 59 17.10 -2.66 -4.20
C ASP A 59 16.53 -1.46 -4.97
N ASP A 60 16.18 -0.39 -4.24
CA ASP A 60 16.18 0.96 -4.79
C ASP A 60 17.65 1.32 -5.04
N SER A 61 18.24 0.69 -6.06
CA SER A 61 19.43 1.16 -6.73
C SER A 61 19.12 2.58 -7.20
N VAL A 62 19.44 3.53 -6.33
CA VAL A 62 19.94 4.86 -6.61
C VAL A 62 19.81 5.21 -8.09
N SER A 63 18.72 5.89 -8.40
CA SER A 63 18.63 6.64 -9.65
C SER A 63 19.83 7.60 -9.74
N ASP A 64 20.48 7.54 -10.89
CA ASP A 64 21.33 8.56 -11.52
C ASP A 64 22.84 8.54 -11.21
N PRO A 65 23.68 7.85 -12.02
CA PRO A 65 25.02 8.31 -12.26
C PRO A 65 24.98 9.32 -13.41
N THR A 66 24.94 10.59 -13.03
CA THR A 66 25.62 11.72 -13.70
C THR A 66 25.40 11.86 -15.21
N LEU A 67 24.54 12.82 -15.54
CA LEU A 67 24.94 14.05 -16.23
C LEU A 67 26.27 14.00 -17.00
N ALA A 68 26.15 14.03 -18.33
CA ALA A 68 26.95 14.77 -19.31
C ALA A 68 28.48 14.58 -19.39
N ALA A 69 28.91 14.52 -20.66
CA ALA A 69 30.22 14.88 -21.23
C ALA A 69 31.26 13.74 -21.35
N ALA A 70 31.34 13.18 -22.55
CA ALA A 70 32.56 13.21 -23.36
C ALA A 70 32.19 13.11 -24.85
#